data_AF-A0A6J8CW82-F1
#
_entry.id   AF-A0A6J8CW82-F1
#
_cell.length_a   1.000
_cell.length_b   1.000
_cell.length_c   1.000
_cell.angle_alpha   90.00
_cell.angle_beta   90.00
_cell.angle_gamma   90.00
#
_symmetry.space_group_name_H-M   'P 1'
#
loop_
_entity.id
_entity.type
_entity.pdbx_description
1 polymer ?
#
loop_
_entity_poly.entity_id
_entity_poly.type
_entity_poly.pdbx_seq_one_letter_code
_entity_poly.pdbx_strand_id
1 'polypeptide(L)'
;MGIIAGITPGTKRTAPIPRMSVSSDNINSIAKVNIQYYKPQNDFMTKLTFSELRELKAMDRTACLDLLSLVVWPLKNPTSGWSGIMQMIHKEEYPGKSTVIFLPMIDMNASNISCIYSTLLFVSNQAHRYNRTPVLTFDQPLYWKTLTIIQNEHPNSQLKSVVLH
;
A
#
# COMPACT_ATOMS: atom_id res chain seq x y z
N MET A 1 6.66 3.73 11.63
CA MET A 1 6.01 2.97 10.54
C MET A 1 6.87 3.00 9.28
N GLY A 2 7.20 1.83 8.74
CA GLY A 2 7.93 1.70 7.48
C GLY A 2 6.98 1.71 6.29
N ILE A 3 7.39 2.34 5.19
CA ILE A 3 6.60 2.44 3.96
C ILE A 3 7.42 1.82 2.82
N ILE A 4 6.82 0.89 2.08
CA ILE A 4 7.45 0.21 0.94
C ILE A 4 6.59 0.50 -0.30
N ALA A 5 7.21 0.95 -1.38
CA ALA A 5 6.55 1.17 -2.66
C ALA A 5 6.98 0.12 -3.69
N GLY A 6 6.02 -0.57 -4.29
CA GLY A 6 6.22 -1.38 -5.49
C GLY A 6 5.83 -0.57 -6.74
N ILE A 7 6.75 -0.41 -7.68
CA ILE A 7 6.52 0.34 -8.93
C ILE A 7 6.58 -0.62 -10.11
N THR A 8 5.54 -0.59 -10.95
CA THR A 8 5.40 -1.41 -12.16
C THR A 8 4.90 -0.55 -13.32
N PRO A 9 5.56 -0.53 -14.50
CA PRO A 9 6.83 -1.18 -14.82
C PRO A 9 7.98 -0.65 -13.95
N GLY A 10 8.96 -1.50 -13.65
CA GLY A 10 10.09 -1.13 -12.79
C GLY A 10 10.90 0.03 -13.33
N THR A 11 11.39 0.88 -12.42
CA THR A 11 12.22 2.03 -12.77
C THR A 11 13.71 1.65 -12.75
N LYS A 12 14.39 1.75 -13.89
CA LYS A 12 15.85 1.56 -13.94
C LYS A 12 16.53 2.77 -13.31
N ARG A 13 17.11 2.62 -12.12
CA ARG A 13 18.03 3.62 -11.56
C ARG A 13 19.38 3.48 -12.28
N THR A 14 19.65 4.40 -13.21
CA THR A 14 20.88 4.41 -14.02
C THR A 14 22.07 5.05 -13.31
N ALA A 15 21.83 5.89 -12.29
CA ALA A 15 22.89 6.52 -11.53
C ALA A 15 23.36 5.61 -10.37
N PRO A 16 24.67 5.33 -10.24
CA PRO A 16 25.20 4.69 -9.05
C PRO A 16 24.89 5.58 -7.83
N ILE A 17 24.33 5.01 -6.77
CA ILE A 17 24.10 5.75 -5.52
C ILE A 17 25.48 6.02 -4.90
N PRO A 18 25.94 7.29 -4.85
CA PRO A 18 27.25 7.58 -4.29
C PRO A 18 27.25 7.22 -2.81
N ARG A 19 28.27 6.49 -2.36
CA ARG A 19 28.51 6.32 -0.92
C ARG A 19 28.99 7.64 -0.37
N MET A 20 28.14 8.32 0.38
CA MET A 20 28.47 9.58 1.03
C MET A 20 28.69 9.34 2.53
N SER A 21 29.76 9.91 3.07
CA SER A 21 29.88 10.16 4.51
C SER A 21 28.92 11.30 4.84
N VAL A 22 27.81 10.97 5.49
CA VAL A 22 26.78 11.95 5.90
C VAL A 22 26.70 11.96 7.41
N SER A 23 26.71 13.17 7.99
CA SER A 23 26.46 13.35 9.42
C SER A 23 25.02 12.97 9.76
N SER A 24 24.80 12.51 10.99
CA SER A 24 23.48 12.20 11.52
C SER A 24 22.50 13.38 11.37
N ASP A 25 22.99 14.61 11.53
CA ASP A 25 22.19 15.83 11.40
C ASP A 25 21.71 16.07 9.97
N ASN A 26 22.55 15.80 8.97
CA ASN A 26 22.17 15.91 7.56
C ASN A 26 21.10 14.86 7.21
N ILE A 27 21.24 13.62 7.69
CA ILE A 27 20.22 12.58 7.49
C ILE A 27 18.90 13.00 8.15
N ASN A 28 18.97 13.50 9.38
CA ASN A 28 17.81 14.00 10.11
C ASN A 28 17.13 15.20 9.44
N SER A 29 17.87 16.03 8.70
CA SER A 29 17.28 17.15 7.96
C SER A 29 16.50 16.70 6.71
N ILE A 30 16.96 15.64 6.03
CA ILE A 30 16.40 15.15 4.75
C ILE A 30 15.30 14.11 4.96
N ALA A 31 15.45 13.23 5.95
CA ALA A 31 14.58 12.06 6.15
C ALA A 31 13.29 12.35 6.93
N LYS A 32 12.88 13.62 7.04
CA LYS A 32 11.69 13.98 7.82
C LYS A 32 10.42 13.87 6.99
N VAL A 33 9.56 12.92 7.37
CA VAL A 33 8.13 13.06 7.10
C VAL A 33 7.57 14.02 8.13
N ASN A 34 6.94 15.11 7.67
CA ASN A 34 6.29 16.06 8.58
C ASN A 34 5.14 15.36 9.30
N ILE A 35 5.28 15.19 10.61
CA ILE A 35 4.23 14.63 11.46
C ILE A 35 3.11 15.65 11.57
N GLN A 36 1.93 15.28 11.07
CA GLN A 36 0.71 16.04 11.26
C GLN A 36 -0.16 15.35 12.32
N TYR A 37 -0.53 16.11 13.34
CA TYR A 37 -1.35 15.60 14.42
C TYR A 37 -2.81 15.57 13.99
N TYR A 38 -3.41 14.38 14.04
CA TYR A 38 -4.81 14.22 13.75
C TYR A 38 -5.65 14.65 14.96
N LYS A 39 -6.60 15.55 14.72
CA LYS A 39 -7.60 15.97 15.71
C LYS A 39 -8.97 15.45 15.27
N PRO A 40 -9.55 14.45 15.95
CA PRO A 40 -10.87 13.97 15.60
C PRO A 40 -11.91 15.07 15.80
N GLN A 41 -12.73 15.34 14.78
CA GLN A 41 -13.83 16.29 14.90
C GLN A 41 -15.13 15.62 15.38
N ASN A 42 -15.36 14.33 15.08
CA ASN A 42 -16.51 13.53 15.52
C ASN A 42 -16.23 12.02 15.42
N ASP A 43 -16.92 11.21 16.22
CA ASP A 43 -16.83 9.74 16.18
C ASP A 43 -17.86 9.16 15.19
N PHE A 44 -17.41 8.84 13.98
CA PHE A 44 -18.27 8.50 12.84
C PHE A 44 -18.60 7.00 12.74
N MET A 45 -17.94 6.13 13.50
CA MET A 45 -18.16 4.68 13.45
C MET A 45 -19.62 4.29 13.75
N THR A 46 -20.36 5.16 14.43
CA THR A 46 -21.78 5.00 14.74
C THR A 46 -22.72 5.11 13.52
N LYS A 47 -22.24 5.55 12.35
CA LYS A 47 -23.05 5.78 11.13
C LYS A 47 -22.79 4.79 9.99
N LEU A 48 -21.93 3.79 10.17
CA LEU A 48 -21.68 2.79 9.12
C LEU A 48 -22.91 1.89 8.94
N THR A 49 -23.58 2.03 7.80
CA THR A 49 -24.65 1.13 7.37
C THR A 49 -24.08 0.09 6.42
N PHE A 50 -24.20 -1.18 6.78
CA PHE A 50 -23.84 -2.28 5.90
C PHE A 50 -25.03 -2.60 5.00
N SER A 51 -24.80 -2.66 3.69
CA SER A 51 -25.78 -3.23 2.76
C SER A 51 -25.84 -4.74 2.93
N GLU A 52 -27.02 -5.31 2.76
CA GLU A 52 -27.19 -6.76 2.73
C GLU A 52 -26.31 -7.37 1.62
N LEU A 53 -25.53 -8.39 1.98
CA LEU A 53 -24.67 -9.09 1.04
C LEU A 53 -25.54 -9.94 0.11
N ARG A 54 -25.52 -9.64 -1.18
CA ARG A 54 -26.16 -10.50 -2.18
C ARG A 54 -25.30 -11.75 -2.35
N GLU A 55 -25.90 -12.92 -2.21
CA GLU A 55 -25.23 -14.18 -2.52
C GLU A 55 -25.01 -14.28 -4.04
N LEU A 56 -23.84 -13.84 -4.50
CA LEU A 56 -23.41 -14.01 -5.88
C LEU A 56 -22.80 -15.40 -6.02
N LYS A 57 -23.56 -16.33 -6.60
CA LYS A 57 -23.04 -17.65 -6.99
C LYS A 57 -22.14 -17.50 -8.21
N ALA A 58 -20.87 -17.18 -7.96
CA ALA A 58 -19.83 -17.25 -8.97
C ALA A 58 -19.07 -18.58 -8.80
N MET A 59 -18.87 -19.28 -9.92
CA MET A 59 -17.92 -20.40 -9.98
C MET A 59 -16.52 -19.83 -9.84
N ASP A 60 -15.90 -20.02 -8.68
CA ASP A 60 -14.50 -19.68 -8.48
C ASP A 60 -13.61 -20.74 -9.11
N ARG A 61 -13.13 -20.45 -10.32
CA ARG A 61 -12.18 -21.32 -11.04
C ARG A 61 -10.80 -21.37 -10.37
N THR A 62 -10.54 -20.47 -9.42
CA THR A 62 -9.26 -20.34 -8.73
C THR A 62 -9.22 -20.97 -7.34
N ALA A 63 -10.35 -21.47 -6.83
CA ALA A 63 -10.48 -22.02 -5.48
C ALA A 63 -9.48 -23.14 -5.15
N CYS A 64 -9.03 -23.90 -6.16
CA CYS A 64 -8.08 -25.00 -5.99
C CYS A 64 -6.64 -24.65 -6.39
N LEU A 65 -6.31 -23.39 -6.68
CA LEU A 65 -4.97 -23.00 -7.13
C LEU A 65 -3.90 -23.27 -6.08
N ASP A 66 -4.21 -23.06 -4.80
CA ASP A 66 -3.30 -23.39 -3.70
C ASP A 66 -2.94 -24.88 -3.71
N LEU A 67 -3.94 -25.75 -3.81
CA LEU A 67 -3.74 -27.20 -3.89
C LEU A 67 -2.94 -27.59 -5.14
N LEU A 68 -3.26 -26.98 -6.29
CA LEU A 68 -2.56 -27.25 -7.54
C LEU A 68 -1.09 -26.81 -7.45
N SER A 69 -0.81 -25.68 -6.79
CA SER A 69 0.56 -25.21 -6.56
C SER A 69 1.36 -26.15 -5.67
N LEU A 70 0.75 -26.68 -4.61
CA LEU A 70 1.37 -27.64 -3.70
C LEU A 70 1.73 -28.95 -4.40
N VAL A 71 0.86 -29.42 -5.30
CA VAL A 71 1.09 -30.65 -6.08
C VAL A 71 2.13 -30.45 -7.18
N VAL A 72 2.14 -29.29 -7.85
CA VAL A 72 3.09 -28.99 -8.94
C VAL A 72 4.50 -28.70 -8.42
N TRP A 73 4.64 -28.17 -7.20
CA TRP A 73 5.93 -27.82 -6.61
C TRP A 73 6.96 -28.99 -6.64
N PRO A 74 6.66 -30.20 -6.17
CA PRO A 74 7.63 -31.30 -6.21
C PRO A 74 7.93 -31.83 -7.63
N LEU A 75 7.13 -31.48 -8.65
CA LEU A 75 7.16 -32.13 -9.96
C LEU A 75 8.00 -31.41 -11.03
N LYS A 76 8.48 -30.19 -10.78
CA LYS A 76 9.17 -29.37 -11.80
C LYS A 76 10.49 -28.81 -11.27
N ASN A 77 11.55 -28.85 -12.09
CA ASN A 77 12.82 -28.18 -11.79
C ASN A 77 13.28 -27.34 -12.98
N PRO A 78 13.52 -26.02 -12.82
CA PRO A 78 13.31 -25.24 -11.60
C PRO A 78 11.82 -24.99 -11.32
N THR A 79 11.45 -24.99 -10.04
CA THR A 79 10.11 -24.59 -9.63
C THR A 79 9.93 -23.10 -9.67
N SER A 80 8.86 -22.69 -10.34
CA SER A 80 8.34 -21.34 -10.19
C SER A 80 7.71 -21.21 -8.81
N GLY A 81 8.08 -20.19 -8.04
CA GLY A 81 7.35 -19.85 -6.81
C GLY A 81 5.91 -19.41 -7.12
N TRP A 82 5.14 -19.11 -6.07
CA TRP A 82 3.73 -18.68 -6.19
C TRP A 82 3.50 -17.58 -7.22
N SER A 83 4.39 -16.58 -7.29
CA SER A 83 4.33 -15.50 -8.28
C SER A 83 4.45 -15.99 -9.73
N GLY A 84 5.30 -16.98 -9.99
CA GLY A 84 5.45 -17.55 -11.33
C GLY A 84 4.28 -18.47 -11.71
N ILE A 85 3.69 -19.18 -10.73
CA ILE A 85 2.45 -19.93 -10.94
C ILE A 85 1.31 -18.97 -11.29
N MET A 86 1.17 -17.88 -10.54
CA MET A 86 0.16 -16.84 -10.81
C MET A 86 0.35 -16.18 -12.18
N GLN A 87 1.59 -15.90 -12.57
CA GLN A 87 1.93 -15.39 -13.90
C GLN A 87 1.60 -16.39 -15.02
N MET A 88 1.76 -17.70 -14.77
CA MET A 88 1.42 -18.73 -15.75
C MET A 88 -0.10 -18.85 -15.96
N ILE A 89 -0.88 -18.67 -14.90
CA ILE A 89 -2.34 -18.81 -14.93
C ILE A 89 -2.99 -17.55 -15.51
N HIS A 90 -2.51 -16.38 -15.13
CA HIS A 90 -3.01 -15.10 -15.64
C HIS A 90 -2.36 -14.80 -16.99
N LYS A 91 -3.15 -14.94 -18.07
CA LYS A 91 -2.73 -14.66 -19.45
C LYS A 91 -2.69 -13.16 -19.79
N GLU A 92 -2.65 -12.29 -18.78
CA GLU A 92 -2.63 -10.85 -19.00
C GLU A 92 -1.26 -10.38 -19.51
N GLU A 93 -1.25 -9.20 -20.11
CA GLU A 93 -0.03 -8.60 -20.64
C GLU A 93 0.89 -8.24 -19.46
N TYR A 94 2.08 -8.86 -19.41
CA TYR A 94 3.02 -8.62 -18.32
C TYR A 94 3.61 -7.20 -18.44
N PRO A 95 3.31 -6.28 -17.50
CA PRO A 95 3.76 -4.89 -17.59
C PRO A 95 5.27 -4.73 -17.32
N GLY A 96 6.00 -5.81 -17.04
CA GLY A 96 7.43 -5.79 -16.75
C GLY A 96 7.75 -6.00 -15.26
N LYS A 97 9.04 -6.16 -14.97
CA LYS A 97 9.54 -6.43 -13.60
C LYS A 97 9.32 -5.21 -12.72
N SER A 98 8.71 -5.38 -11.55
CA SER A 98 8.53 -4.31 -10.57
C SER A 98 9.85 -3.93 -9.89
N THR A 99 9.95 -2.69 -9.43
CA THR A 99 11.02 -2.22 -8.54
C THR A 99 10.46 -1.88 -7.17
N VAL A 100 11.13 -2.34 -6.12
CA VAL A 100 10.78 -2.05 -4.73
C VAL A 100 11.65 -0.90 -4.23
N ILE A 101 11.02 0.12 -3.66
CA ILE A 101 11.68 1.29 -3.09
C ILE A 101 11.22 1.47 -1.65
N PHE A 102 12.18 1.60 -0.74
CA PHE A 102 11.90 2.01 0.64
C PHE A 102 11.64 3.51 0.68
N LEU A 103 10.51 3.90 1.25
CA LEU A 103 10.13 5.29 1.49
C LEU A 103 10.53 5.70 2.91
N PRO A 104 10.63 7.01 3.19
CA PRO A 104 11.00 7.52 4.51
C PRO A 104 10.11 6.93 5.61
N MET A 105 10.73 6.56 6.73
CA MET A 105 10.02 6.01 7.89
C MET A 105 9.49 7.14 8.77
N ILE A 106 8.29 6.96 9.31
CA ILE A 106 7.75 7.84 10.36
C ILE A 106 8.14 7.24 11.71
N ASP A 107 8.85 8.00 12.55
CA ASP A 107 9.24 7.58 13.89
C ASP A 107 8.06 7.70 14.88
N MET A 108 7.02 6.91 14.63
CA MET A 108 5.84 6.77 15.48
C MET A 108 5.30 5.34 15.38
N ASN A 109 4.60 4.92 16.45
CA ASN A 109 3.87 3.67 16.48
C ASN A 109 2.83 3.63 15.35
N ALA A 110 2.80 2.55 14.57
CA ALA A 110 1.86 2.37 13.45
C ALA A 110 0.39 2.40 13.89
N SER A 111 0.10 2.03 15.13
CA SER A 111 -1.25 2.07 15.71
C SER A 111 -1.72 3.49 16.08
N ASN A 112 -0.82 4.48 16.10
CA ASN A 112 -1.15 5.86 16.43
C ASN A 112 -1.89 6.52 15.26
N ILE A 113 -3.04 7.14 15.54
CA ILE A 113 -3.89 7.77 14.52
C ILE A 113 -3.15 8.91 13.78
N SER A 114 -2.32 9.68 14.47
CA SER A 114 -1.52 10.74 13.84
C SER A 114 -0.43 10.18 12.92
N CYS A 115 0.09 8.99 13.22
CA CYS A 115 1.03 8.29 12.34
C CYS A 115 0.34 7.86 11.04
N ILE A 116 -0.86 7.28 11.15
CA ILE A 116 -1.70 6.90 10.01
C ILE A 116 -2.04 8.15 9.18
N TYR A 117 -2.52 9.21 9.81
CA TYR A 117 -2.86 10.46 9.14
C TYR A 117 -1.68 11.08 8.37
N SER A 118 -0.53 11.22 9.03
CA SER A 118 0.69 11.74 8.41
C SER A 118 1.12 10.90 7.19
N THR A 119 0.90 9.59 7.26
CA THR A 119 1.21 8.67 6.15
C THR A 119 0.27 8.86 4.98
N LEU A 120 -1.03 8.98 5.24
CA LEU A 120 -2.01 9.23 4.18
C LEU A 120 -1.70 10.52 3.44
N LEU A 121 -1.35 11.58 4.17
CA LEU A 121 -0.95 12.85 3.57
C LEU A 121 0.35 12.73 2.78
N PHE A 122 1.36 12.04 3.32
CA PHE A 122 2.60 11.80 2.61
C PHE A 122 2.36 11.07 1.28
N VAL A 123 1.63 9.95 1.31
CA VAL A 123 1.38 9.15 0.10
C VAL A 123 0.48 9.90 -0.88
N SER A 124 -0.52 10.64 -0.39
CA SER A 124 -1.36 11.48 -1.24
C SER A 124 -0.54 12.57 -1.94
N ASN A 125 0.35 13.26 -1.23
CA ASN A 125 1.24 14.26 -1.81
C ASN A 125 2.16 13.66 -2.87
N GLN A 126 2.70 12.46 -2.63
CA GLN A 126 3.50 11.74 -3.64
C GLN A 126 2.65 11.41 -4.87
N ALA A 127 1.44 10.87 -4.69
CA ALA A 127 0.56 10.51 -5.78
C ALA A 127 0.15 11.74 -6.62
N HIS A 128 -0.12 12.88 -5.97
CA HIS A 128 -0.40 14.15 -6.64
C HIS A 128 0.74 14.62 -7.51
N ARG A 129 1.97 14.53 -7.01
CA ARG A 129 3.19 14.91 -7.75
C ARG A 129 3.33 14.14 -9.07
N TYR A 130 2.81 12.91 -9.12
CA TYR A 130 2.82 12.08 -10.33
C TYR A 130 1.47 12.04 -11.06
N ASN A 131 0.50 12.87 -10.65
CA ASN A 131 -0.87 12.90 -11.17
C ASN A 131 -1.54 11.50 -11.16
N ARG A 132 -1.40 10.79 -10.03
CA ARG A 132 -1.96 9.46 -9.79
C ARG A 132 -2.88 9.45 -8.57
N THR A 133 -3.79 8.49 -8.56
CA THR A 133 -4.64 8.18 -7.41
C THR A 133 -3.94 7.15 -6.51
N PRO A 134 -3.73 7.44 -5.21
CA PRO A 134 -3.15 6.47 -4.29
C PRO A 134 -4.16 5.37 -3.95
N VAL A 135 -3.74 4.11 -4.11
CA VAL A 135 -4.46 2.92 -3.63
C VAL A 135 -3.69 2.36 -2.45
N LEU A 136 -4.34 2.26 -1.29
CA LEU A 136 -3.71 1.84 -0.05
C LEU A 136 -4.41 0.61 0.53
N THR A 137 -3.60 -0.35 0.96
CA THR A 137 -4.05 -1.54 1.66
C THR A 137 -3.55 -1.50 3.10
N PHE A 138 -4.41 -1.84 4.05
CA PHE A 138 -4.07 -1.89 5.48
C PHE A 138 -4.59 -3.18 6.11
N ASP A 139 -3.87 -3.68 7.12
CA ASP A 139 -4.41 -4.72 7.99
C ASP A 139 -5.71 -4.23 8.65
N GLN A 140 -6.61 -5.16 8.95
CA GLN A 140 -7.99 -4.87 9.37
C GLN A 140 -8.13 -3.78 10.46
N PRO A 141 -7.33 -3.75 11.55
CA PRO A 141 -7.44 -2.69 12.56
C PRO A 141 -7.00 -1.31 12.05
N LEU A 142 -6.02 -1.26 11.14
CA LEU A 142 -5.53 -0.03 10.54
C LEU A 142 -6.48 0.47 9.46
N TYR A 143 -7.10 -0.44 8.71
CA TYR A 143 -8.12 -0.12 7.72
C TYR A 143 -9.25 0.71 8.35
N TRP A 144 -9.80 0.26 9.48
CA TRP A 144 -10.88 0.99 10.16
C TRP A 144 -10.47 2.39 10.61
N LYS A 145 -9.28 2.52 11.22
CA LYS A 145 -8.76 3.84 11.62
C LYS A 145 -8.59 4.77 10.42
N THR A 146 -8.09 4.23 9.32
CA THR A 146 -7.88 4.97 8.07
C THR A 146 -9.20 5.42 7.46
N LEU A 147 -10.20 4.53 7.41
CA LEU A 147 -11.53 4.84 6.92
C LEU A 147 -12.17 5.99 7.73
N THR A 148 -12.07 5.93 9.06
CA THR A 148 -12.58 7.00 9.94
C THR A 148 -11.91 8.34 9.66
N ILE A 149 -10.59 8.36 9.46
CA ILE A 149 -9.85 9.57 9.10
C ILE A 149 -10.38 10.14 7.76
N ILE A 150 -10.44 9.32 6.71
CA ILE A 150 -10.86 9.76 5.38
C ILE A 150 -12.31 10.28 5.41
N GLN A 151 -13.20 9.62 6.14
CA GLN A 151 -14.61 10.05 6.26
C GLN A 151 -14.74 11.39 6.98
N ASN A 152 -14.01 11.60 8.07
CA ASN A 152 -14.04 12.85 8.86
C ASN A 152 -13.33 14.02 8.20
N GLU A 153 -12.50 13.77 7.20
CA GLU A 153 -11.77 14.81 6.49
C GLU A 153 -12.70 15.73 5.68
N HIS A 154 -12.33 17.00 5.51
CA HIS A 154 -13.09 17.97 4.72
C HIS A 154 -13.33 17.47 3.27
N PRO A 155 -14.50 17.73 2.65
CA PRO A 155 -14.81 17.25 1.30
C PRO A 155 -13.79 17.68 0.24
N ASN A 156 -13.21 18.87 0.40
CA ASN A 156 -12.18 19.39 -0.52
C ASN A 156 -10.77 18.89 -0.19
N SER A 157 -10.60 18.00 0.79
CA SER A 157 -9.29 17.46 1.14
C SER A 157 -8.84 16.43 0.13
N GLN A 158 -7.54 16.44 -0.14
CA GLN A 158 -6.92 15.48 -1.05
C GLN A 158 -7.11 14.02 -0.59
N LEU A 159 -7.26 13.79 0.72
CA LEU A 159 -7.45 12.45 1.27
C LEU A 159 -8.76 11.78 0.80
N LYS A 160 -9.74 12.56 0.31
CA LYS A 160 -10.97 12.01 -0.28
C LYS A 160 -10.73 11.28 -1.61
N SER A 161 -9.60 11.52 -2.25
CA SER A 161 -9.22 10.80 -3.48
C SER A 161 -8.56 9.44 -3.22
N VAL A 162 -8.23 9.13 -1.96
CA VAL A 162 -7.57 7.87 -1.60
C VAL A 162 -8.55 6.70 -1.75
N VAL A 163 -8.11 5.65 -2.43
CA VAL A 163 -8.85 4.38 -2.51
C VAL A 163 -8.29 3.43 -1.46
N LEU A 164 -9.16 2.95 -0.56
CA LEU A 164 -8.82 1.90 0.40
C LEU A 164 -9.25 0.53 -0.14
N HIS A 165 -8.36 -0.45 -0.04
CA HIS A 165 -8.60 -1.86 -0.40
C HIS A 165 -8.21 -2.78 0.76
#